data_AF-A0A9P6PK76-F1
#
_entry.id   AF-A0A9P6PK76-F1
#
_cell.length_a   1.000
_cell.length_b   1.000
_cell.length_c   1.000
_cell.angle_alpha   90.00
_cell.angle_beta   90.00
_cell.angle_gamma   90.00
#
_symmetry.space_group_name_H-M   'P 1'
#
loop_
_entity.id
_entity.type
_entity.pdbx_description
1 polymer ?
#
loop_
_entity_poly.entity_id
_entity_poly.type
_entity_poly.pdbx_seq_one_letter_code
_entity_poly.pdbx_strand_id
1 'polypeptide(L)'
;KELPFLRKEILELIGESEREIASMGPPVSSAATAKIKYFECILKLKSLLTDLLDGNYSFDYISKYKADFENKARVDLTSEGDNSDSDNDSGVGDDRDDDFAPLPLDGDHRFIRASLHGLYQNYNQAMNRDKFMLPKEKISELVLRYKGSELPGFVSFTAFKHIYIETLVPWSDLTKVHINNMHRYLYKVVTNFIESTAEPLLKDMLLLEFDKFYNSQSAKIDDVIKDIFTDEGTPFTMN
;
A
#
# COMPACT_ATOMS: atom_id res chain seq x y z
N LYS A 1 26.42 53.18 11.53
CA LYS A 1 25.85 52.66 10.26
C LYS A 1 25.40 51.19 10.38
N GLU A 2 26.06 50.39 11.21
CA GLU A 2 25.75 48.95 11.35
C GLU A 2 24.70 48.60 12.42
N LEU A 3 24.49 49.48 13.40
CA LEU A 3 23.51 49.33 14.48
C LEU A 3 22.07 48.95 14.04
N PRO A 4 21.52 49.53 12.94
CA PRO A 4 20.21 49.14 12.43
C PRO A 4 20.16 47.71 11.87
N PHE A 5 21.26 47.24 11.25
CA PHE A 5 21.38 45.88 10.72
C PHE A 5 21.47 44.86 11.85
N LEU A 6 22.31 45.15 12.85
CA LEU A 6 22.45 44.31 14.05
C LEU A 6 21.11 44.18 14.82
N ARG A 7 20.33 45.27 14.91
CA ARG A 7 19.00 45.24 15.52
C ARG A 7 18.03 44.35 14.76
N LYS A 8 18.08 44.35 13.42
CA LYS A 8 17.23 43.50 12.58
C LYS A 8 17.58 42.03 12.77
N GLU A 9 18.87 41.71 12.75
CA GLU A 9 19.38 40.34 12.94
C GLU A 9 19.02 39.78 14.33
N ILE A 10 19.15 40.58 15.39
CA ILE A 10 18.72 40.18 16.74
C ILE A 10 17.22 39.89 16.80
N LEU A 11 16.38 40.72 16.18
CA LEU A 11 14.93 40.48 16.16
C LEU A 11 14.55 39.24 15.35
N GLU A 12 15.29 38.95 14.29
CA GLU A 12 15.10 37.75 13.47
C GLU A 12 15.47 36.48 14.25
N LEU A 13 16.61 36.50 14.95
CA LEU A 13 17.04 35.43 15.86
C LEU A 13 16.08 35.21 17.03
N ILE A 14 15.56 36.29 17.63
CA ILE A 14 14.53 36.19 18.68
C ILE A 14 13.26 35.54 18.11
N GLY A 15 12.82 35.96 16.93
CA GLY A 15 11.65 35.38 16.28
C GLY A 15 11.83 33.92 15.87
N GLU A 16 13.04 33.49 15.51
CA GLU A 16 13.38 32.08 15.31
C GLU A 16 13.36 31.29 16.62
N SER A 17 13.99 31.80 17.67
CA SER A 17 14.02 31.18 18.99
C SER A 17 12.62 31.07 19.61
N GLU A 18 11.77 32.10 19.46
CA GLU A 18 10.38 32.07 19.94
C GLU A 18 9.54 31.04 19.19
N ARG A 19 9.73 30.90 17.87
CA ARG A 19 9.07 29.84 17.07
C ARG A 19 9.55 28.46 17.48
N GLU A 20 10.85 28.30 17.71
CA GLU A 20 11.44 27.05 18.19
C GLU A 20 10.89 26.67 19.57
N ILE A 21 10.90 27.59 20.55
CA ILE A 21 10.34 27.36 21.89
C ILE A 21 8.84 27.06 21.81
N ALA A 22 8.07 27.79 20.99
CA ALA A 22 6.65 27.52 20.80
C ALA A 22 6.40 26.12 20.21
N SER A 23 7.28 25.65 19.34
CA SER A 23 7.20 24.31 18.74
C SER A 23 7.52 23.18 19.73
N MET A 24 8.31 23.45 20.78
CA MET A 24 8.63 22.49 21.84
C MET A 24 7.47 22.26 22.83
N GLY A 25 6.42 23.09 22.79
CA GLY A 25 5.23 22.96 23.62
C GLY A 25 5.39 23.53 25.04
N PRO A 26 4.34 23.44 25.88
CA PRO A 26 4.32 24.11 27.17
C PRO A 26 5.35 23.50 28.14
N PRO A 27 6.02 24.32 28.96
CA PRO A 27 7.05 23.88 29.89
C PRO A 27 6.44 22.93 30.92
N VAL A 28 7.17 21.86 31.22
CA VAL A 28 6.71 20.82 32.14
C VAL A 28 7.38 21.03 33.49
N SER A 29 6.58 21.25 34.53
CA SER A 29 7.03 21.70 35.86
C SER A 29 7.63 20.58 36.73
N SER A 30 7.43 19.30 36.39
CA SER A 30 8.02 18.16 37.11
C SER A 30 8.17 16.92 36.23
N ALA A 31 9.09 16.02 36.61
CA ALA A 31 9.27 14.72 35.93
C ALA A 31 8.01 13.84 35.97
N ALA A 32 7.23 13.92 37.05
CA ALA A 32 5.96 13.19 37.17
C ALA A 32 4.92 13.73 36.17
N THR A 33 4.82 15.05 36.05
CA THR A 33 3.94 15.72 35.07
C THR A 33 4.37 15.41 33.63
N ALA A 34 5.68 15.33 33.36
CA ALA A 34 6.21 14.93 32.06
C ALA A 34 5.82 13.51 31.69
N LYS A 35 5.89 12.57 32.63
CA LYS A 35 5.46 11.19 32.41
C LYS A 35 3.97 11.07 32.12
N ILE A 36 3.13 11.82 32.84
CA ILE A 36 1.67 11.83 32.62
C ILE A 36 1.37 12.37 31.21
N LYS A 37 1.92 13.54 30.87
CA LYS A 37 1.73 14.17 29.56
C LYS A 37 2.21 13.27 28.42
N TYR A 38 3.38 12.65 28.57
CA TYR A 38 3.90 11.68 27.61
C TYR A 38 2.93 10.51 27.38
N PHE A 39 2.39 9.95 28.46
CA PHE A 39 1.44 8.83 28.38
C PHE A 39 0.12 9.25 27.72
N GLU A 40 -0.40 10.44 28.04
CA GLU A 40 -1.58 11.02 27.39
C GLU A 40 -1.37 11.23 25.89
N CYS A 41 -0.21 11.74 25.48
CA CYS A 41 0.13 11.93 24.08
C CYS A 41 0.20 10.59 23.33
N ILE A 42 0.78 9.55 23.93
CA ILE A 42 0.80 8.21 23.35
C ILE A 42 -0.60 7.62 23.24
N LEU A 43 -1.43 7.73 24.28
CA LEU A 43 -2.80 7.22 24.25
C LEU A 43 -3.63 7.91 23.18
N LYS A 44 -3.49 9.23 23.05
CA LYS A 44 -4.14 10.01 21.99
C LYS A 44 -3.66 9.57 20.61
N LEU A 45 -2.35 9.43 20.40
CA LEU A 45 -1.79 8.97 19.14
C LEU A 45 -2.29 7.56 18.79
N LYS A 46 -2.34 6.66 19.78
CA LYS A 46 -2.89 5.31 19.62
C LYS A 46 -4.35 5.36 19.17
N SER A 47 -5.19 6.14 19.84
CA SER A 47 -6.61 6.28 19.47
C SER A 47 -6.76 6.77 18.04
N LEU A 48 -6.03 7.83 17.68
CA LEU A 48 -6.07 8.42 16.35
C LEU A 48 -5.58 7.44 15.27
N LEU A 49 -4.54 6.66 15.55
CA LEU A 49 -4.05 5.64 14.64
C LEU A 49 -5.07 4.49 14.48
N THR A 50 -5.70 4.06 15.57
CA THR A 50 -6.77 3.05 15.51
C THR A 50 -7.93 3.56 14.67
N ASP A 51 -8.40 4.78 14.90
CA ASP A 51 -9.48 5.39 14.12
C ASP A 51 -9.12 5.51 12.63
N LEU A 52 -7.87 5.89 12.33
CA LEU A 52 -7.34 5.98 10.97
C LEU A 52 -7.34 4.61 10.25
N LEU A 53 -6.89 3.54 10.94
CA LEU A 53 -6.85 2.19 10.39
C LEU A 53 -8.25 1.56 10.28
N ASP A 54 -9.14 1.90 11.20
CA ASP A 54 -10.55 1.50 11.16
C ASP A 54 -11.37 2.28 10.13
N GLY A 55 -10.81 3.35 9.57
CA GLY A 55 -11.52 4.22 8.66
C GLY A 55 -12.62 5.05 9.32
N ASN A 56 -12.53 5.24 10.65
CA ASN A 56 -13.42 6.09 11.43
C ASN A 56 -12.96 7.55 11.33
N TYR A 57 -13.11 8.14 10.15
CA TYR A 57 -12.74 9.53 9.91
C TYR A 57 -13.77 10.47 10.52
N SER A 58 -13.32 11.56 11.16
CA SER A 58 -14.24 12.56 11.70
C SER A 58 -15.03 13.23 10.56
N PHE A 59 -16.26 13.66 10.84
CA PHE A 59 -17.08 14.33 9.84
C PHE A 59 -16.44 15.64 9.35
N ASP A 60 -15.72 16.35 10.21
CA ASP A 60 -14.93 17.54 9.84
C ASP A 60 -13.77 17.19 8.90
N TYR A 61 -13.13 16.03 9.11
CA TYR A 61 -12.10 15.52 8.21
C TYR A 61 -12.70 15.17 6.84
N ILE A 62 -13.80 14.41 6.82
CA ILE A 62 -14.48 14.02 5.58
C ILE A 62 -14.99 15.26 4.81
N SER A 63 -15.63 16.21 5.49
CA SER A 63 -16.20 17.41 4.87
C SER A 63 -15.14 18.35 4.32
N LYS A 64 -13.99 18.49 4.98
CA LYS A 64 -12.84 19.25 4.48
C LYS A 64 -12.34 18.74 3.12
N TYR A 65 -12.49 17.44 2.85
CA TYR A 65 -11.98 16.80 1.64
C TYR A 65 -13.07 16.40 0.64
N LYS A 66 -14.36 16.53 1.00
CA LYS A 66 -15.49 16.30 0.09
C LYS A 66 -15.48 17.27 -1.11
N ALA A 67 -15.03 18.51 -0.90
CA ALA A 67 -14.90 19.51 -1.96
C ALA A 67 -13.82 19.15 -3.00
N ASP A 68 -12.74 18.46 -2.59
CA ASP A 68 -11.68 18.02 -3.50
C ASP A 68 -12.16 16.87 -4.41
N PHE A 69 -13.01 15.98 -3.88
CA PHE A 69 -13.64 14.89 -4.63
C PHE A 69 -14.57 15.41 -5.73
N GLU A 70 -15.43 16.38 -5.41
CA GLU A 70 -16.37 16.97 -6.37
C GLU A 70 -15.66 17.74 -7.50
N ASN A 71 -14.47 18.28 -7.22
CA ASN A 71 -13.64 18.95 -8.23
C ASN A 71 -12.84 17.96 -9.09
N LYS A 72 -12.30 16.88 -8.52
CA LYS A 72 -11.53 15.88 -9.29
C LYS A 72 -12.43 15.07 -10.24
N ALA A 73 -13.63 14.69 -9.79
CA ALA A 73 -14.63 14.03 -10.62
C ALA A 73 -15.13 14.91 -11.80
N ARG A 74 -15.03 16.24 -11.69
CA ARG A 74 -15.36 17.16 -12.79
C ARG A 74 -14.27 17.28 -13.83
N VAL A 75 -12.99 17.15 -13.44
CA VAL A 75 -11.86 17.25 -14.39
C VAL A 75 -11.82 16.04 -15.33
N ASP A 76 -12.07 14.84 -14.81
CA ASP A 76 -12.13 13.61 -15.63
C ASP A 76 -13.32 13.57 -16.59
N LEU A 77 -14.39 14.31 -16.32
CA LEU A 77 -15.55 14.44 -17.24
C LEU A 77 -15.38 15.53 -18.30
N THR A 78 -14.30 16.31 -18.25
CA THR A 78 -14.03 17.41 -19.22
C THR A 78 -12.84 17.14 -20.14
N SER A 79 -12.17 15.99 -20.03
CA SER A 79 -11.10 15.59 -20.96
C SER A 79 -11.62 14.85 -22.21
N GLU A 80 -12.92 14.53 -22.29
CA GLU A 80 -13.56 14.04 -23.52
C GLU A 80 -14.33 15.17 -24.21
N GLY A 81 -13.63 15.99 -25.00
CA GLY A 81 -14.25 17.04 -25.78
C GLY A 81 -13.31 17.71 -26.79
N ASP A 82 -13.40 17.25 -28.03
CA ASP A 82 -12.97 17.88 -29.29
C ASP A 82 -11.46 17.95 -29.63
N ASN A 83 -11.00 17.01 -30.47
CA ASN A 83 -10.87 17.30 -31.91
C ASN A 83 -10.63 16.02 -32.75
N SER A 84 -11.38 15.94 -33.85
CA SER A 84 -11.28 14.97 -34.94
C SER A 84 -10.07 15.22 -35.84
N ASP A 85 -9.33 14.17 -36.23
CA ASP A 85 -9.22 13.72 -37.62
C ASP A 85 -8.16 12.59 -37.80
N SER A 86 -8.59 11.52 -38.46
CA SER A 86 -7.86 10.57 -39.33
C SER A 86 -6.42 10.16 -38.97
N ASP A 87 -6.23 8.91 -38.54
CA ASP A 87 -5.74 7.83 -39.43
C ASP A 87 -5.50 6.53 -38.65
N ASN A 88 -5.79 5.41 -39.33
CA ASN A 88 -5.60 4.04 -38.86
C ASN A 88 -4.16 3.79 -38.38
N ASP A 89 -3.98 3.48 -37.09
CA ASP A 89 -2.93 2.55 -36.68
C ASP A 89 -3.42 1.69 -35.51
N SER A 90 -3.43 0.39 -35.75
CA SER A 90 -3.77 -0.65 -34.80
C SER A 90 -2.63 -0.83 -33.80
N GLY A 91 -2.44 0.16 -32.93
CA GLY A 91 -1.66 0.03 -31.72
C GLY A 91 -2.53 -0.57 -30.63
N VAL A 92 -2.46 -1.89 -30.45
CA VAL A 92 -2.88 -2.54 -29.20
C VAL A 92 -1.95 -1.98 -28.13
N GLY A 93 -2.39 -0.90 -27.47
CA GLY A 93 -1.76 -0.38 -26.27
C GLY A 93 -1.78 -1.49 -25.24
N ASP A 94 -0.59 -1.99 -24.92
CA ASP A 94 -0.41 -3.01 -23.92
C ASP A 94 -0.54 -2.34 -22.54
N ASP A 95 -1.77 -2.02 -22.14
CA ASP A 95 -2.14 -1.58 -20.78
C ASP A 95 -2.02 -2.78 -19.81
N ARG A 96 -0.86 -3.43 -19.79
CA ARG A 96 -0.48 -4.50 -18.87
C ARG A 96 0.35 -3.97 -17.70
N ASP A 97 1.03 -2.85 -17.90
CA ASP A 97 2.02 -2.33 -16.94
C ASP A 97 1.38 -1.49 -15.82
N ASP A 98 0.20 -0.91 -16.04
CA ASP A 98 -0.47 -0.03 -15.06
C ASP A 98 -1.31 -0.79 -14.01
N ASP A 99 -1.77 -2.01 -14.31
CA ASP A 99 -2.64 -2.78 -13.40
C ASP A 99 -1.92 -3.24 -12.12
N PHE A 100 -0.59 -3.31 -12.15
CA PHE A 100 0.28 -3.68 -11.02
C PHE A 100 1.14 -2.54 -10.50
N ALA A 101 0.98 -1.35 -11.07
CA ALA A 101 1.65 -0.17 -10.59
C ALA A 101 1.30 0.00 -9.10
N PRO A 102 2.31 0.15 -8.22
CA PRO A 102 2.05 0.55 -6.85
C PRO A 102 1.16 1.79 -6.88
N LEU A 103 0.16 1.87 -5.97
CA LEU A 103 -0.60 3.11 -5.83
C LEU A 103 0.38 4.28 -5.81
N PRO A 104 0.15 5.33 -6.63
CA PRO A 104 1.07 6.44 -6.71
C PRO A 104 1.35 6.90 -5.30
N LEU A 105 2.62 6.77 -4.91
CA LEU A 105 3.02 7.01 -3.52
C LEU A 105 2.82 8.48 -3.15
N ASP A 106 2.67 9.37 -4.14
CA ASP A 106 2.36 10.79 -3.96
C ASP A 106 0.86 11.09 -4.15
N GLY A 107 0.04 10.04 -4.21
CA GLY A 107 -1.40 10.07 -4.29
C GLY A 107 -2.08 10.26 -2.93
N ASP A 108 -3.40 10.25 -3.00
CA ASP A 108 -4.25 10.63 -1.90
C ASP A 108 -4.38 9.57 -0.80
N HIS A 109 -3.55 9.67 0.24
CA HIS A 109 -3.52 8.75 1.39
C HIS A 109 -4.66 8.96 2.41
N ARG A 110 -5.65 9.82 2.09
CA ARG A 110 -6.67 10.30 3.03
C ARG A 110 -7.64 9.21 3.51
N PHE A 111 -7.92 8.18 2.70
CA PHE A 111 -8.87 7.10 3.02
C PHE A 111 -8.25 5.71 2.84
N ILE A 112 -7.48 5.26 3.83
CA ILE A 112 -6.73 3.99 3.80
C ILE A 112 -7.57 2.81 3.35
N ARG A 113 -8.75 2.59 3.95
CA ARG A 113 -9.60 1.44 3.62
C ARG A 113 -10.11 1.48 2.18
N ALA A 114 -10.47 2.67 1.67
CA ALA A 114 -10.92 2.81 0.29
C ALA A 114 -9.76 2.54 -0.70
N SER A 115 -8.56 3.08 -0.41
CA SER A 115 -7.38 2.85 -1.24
C SER A 115 -6.93 1.39 -1.25
N LEU A 116 -6.94 0.73 -0.09
CA LEU A 116 -6.65 -0.71 0.01
C LEU A 116 -7.70 -1.55 -0.69
N HIS A 117 -8.98 -1.17 -0.61
CA HIS A 117 -10.03 -1.83 -1.37
C HIS A 117 -9.81 -1.67 -2.88
N GLY A 118 -9.38 -0.49 -3.35
CA GLY A 118 -9.00 -0.27 -4.75
C GLY A 118 -7.90 -1.23 -5.20
N LEU A 119 -6.82 -1.35 -4.42
CA LEU A 119 -5.75 -2.34 -4.69
C LEU A 119 -6.28 -3.77 -4.78
N TYR A 120 -7.21 -4.15 -3.90
CA TYR A 120 -7.81 -5.48 -3.92
C TYR A 120 -8.70 -5.69 -5.16
N GLN A 121 -9.42 -4.66 -5.61
CA GLN A 121 -10.19 -4.73 -6.86
C GLN A 121 -9.28 -4.91 -8.06
N ASN A 122 -8.18 -4.18 -8.15
CA ASN A 122 -7.20 -4.30 -9.24
C ASN A 122 -6.61 -5.72 -9.27
N TYR A 123 -6.26 -6.27 -8.11
CA TYR A 123 -5.81 -7.66 -8.00
C TYR A 123 -6.85 -8.67 -8.50
N ASN A 124 -8.12 -8.49 -8.14
CA ASN A 124 -9.19 -9.36 -8.63
C ASN A 124 -9.40 -9.23 -10.14
N GLN A 125 -9.25 -8.03 -10.70
CA GLN A 125 -9.34 -7.82 -12.15
C GLN A 125 -8.18 -8.52 -12.88
N ALA A 126 -6.95 -8.35 -12.39
CA ALA A 126 -5.77 -9.05 -12.88
C ALA A 126 -5.93 -10.57 -12.86
N MET A 127 -6.34 -11.14 -11.72
CA MET A 127 -6.61 -12.58 -11.59
C MET A 127 -7.65 -13.08 -12.61
N ASN A 128 -8.71 -12.30 -12.84
CA ASN A 128 -9.78 -12.67 -13.77
C ASN A 128 -9.41 -12.49 -15.25
N ARG A 129 -8.53 -11.55 -15.57
CA ARG A 129 -8.06 -11.26 -16.93
C ARG A 129 -7.11 -12.35 -17.41
N ASP A 130 -6.13 -12.71 -16.60
CA ASP A 130 -5.08 -13.64 -17.01
C ASP A 130 -5.54 -15.10 -16.97
N LYS A 131 -6.57 -15.41 -16.17
CA LYS A 131 -7.13 -16.76 -15.93
C LYS A 131 -6.07 -17.86 -15.83
N PHE A 132 -4.84 -17.51 -15.45
CA PHE A 132 -3.58 -18.16 -15.87
C PHE A 132 -3.75 -19.56 -16.46
N MET A 133 -4.07 -19.64 -17.75
CA MET A 133 -4.24 -20.93 -18.44
C MET A 133 -2.96 -21.28 -19.19
N LEU A 134 -2.48 -22.49 -18.99
CA LEU A 134 -1.36 -22.99 -19.77
C LEU A 134 -1.75 -23.09 -21.26
N PRO A 135 -0.84 -22.73 -22.18
CA PRO A 135 -1.08 -22.91 -23.62
C PRO A 135 -1.43 -24.36 -23.94
N LYS A 136 -2.36 -24.56 -24.88
CA LYS A 136 -2.84 -25.90 -25.27
C LYS A 136 -1.70 -26.80 -25.75
N GLU A 137 -0.71 -26.20 -26.39
CA GLU A 137 0.50 -26.86 -26.89
C GLU A 137 1.31 -27.44 -25.72
N LYS A 138 1.47 -26.68 -24.64
CA LYS A 138 2.21 -27.09 -23.44
C LYS A 138 1.45 -28.16 -22.66
N ILE A 139 0.13 -28.04 -22.56
CA ILE A 139 -0.73 -29.09 -22.00
C ILE A 139 -0.58 -30.38 -22.81
N SER A 140 -0.65 -30.30 -24.14
CA SER A 140 -0.50 -31.46 -25.03
C SER A 140 0.87 -32.11 -24.88
N GLU A 141 1.94 -31.32 -24.76
CA GLU A 141 3.29 -31.82 -24.54
C GLU A 141 3.40 -32.60 -23.22
N LEU A 142 2.88 -32.02 -22.11
CA LEU A 142 2.88 -32.67 -20.79
C LEU A 142 2.06 -33.97 -20.81
N VAL A 143 0.87 -33.96 -21.43
CA VAL A 143 0.03 -35.16 -21.55
C VAL A 143 0.74 -36.26 -22.35
N LEU A 144 1.40 -35.93 -23.46
CA LEU A 144 2.15 -36.89 -24.27
C LEU A 144 3.37 -37.43 -23.52
N ARG A 145 4.11 -36.55 -22.81
CA ARG A 145 5.32 -36.89 -22.05
C ARG A 145 5.05 -37.92 -20.95
N TYR A 146 3.91 -37.82 -20.27
CA TYR A 146 3.55 -38.71 -19.17
C TYR A 146 2.45 -39.73 -19.56
N LYS A 147 2.17 -39.91 -20.85
CA LYS A 147 1.18 -40.87 -21.32
C LYS A 147 1.61 -42.30 -20.97
N GLY A 148 0.72 -43.05 -20.33
CA GLY A 148 0.97 -44.47 -20.01
C GLY A 148 1.95 -44.71 -18.86
N SER A 149 2.37 -43.66 -18.12
CA SER A 149 3.24 -43.81 -16.93
C SER A 149 2.53 -44.45 -15.74
N GLU A 150 1.19 -44.31 -15.66
CA GLU A 150 0.36 -44.85 -14.59
C GLU A 150 -0.60 -45.91 -15.14
N LEU A 151 -1.41 -45.54 -16.14
CA LEU A 151 -2.35 -46.44 -16.82
C LEU A 151 -2.29 -46.25 -18.35
N PRO A 152 -2.23 -47.33 -19.14
CA PRO A 152 -2.28 -47.25 -20.60
C PRO A 152 -3.58 -46.60 -21.08
N GLY A 153 -3.48 -45.57 -21.92
CA GLY A 153 -4.66 -44.90 -22.53
C GLY A 153 -5.28 -43.77 -21.70
N PHE A 154 -4.82 -43.55 -20.47
CA PHE A 154 -5.30 -42.46 -19.61
C PHE A 154 -4.29 -41.31 -19.51
N VAL A 155 -4.78 -40.11 -19.21
CA VAL A 155 -3.93 -39.01 -18.76
C VAL A 155 -3.47 -39.32 -17.35
N SER A 156 -2.16 -39.31 -17.12
CA SER A 156 -1.60 -39.57 -15.80
C SER A 156 -1.90 -38.43 -14.84
N PHE A 157 -2.12 -38.77 -13.57
CA PHE A 157 -2.24 -37.80 -12.49
C PHE A 157 -0.97 -36.94 -12.38
N THR A 158 0.18 -37.51 -12.71
CA THR A 158 1.45 -36.78 -12.81
C THR A 158 1.38 -35.60 -13.81
N ALA A 159 0.76 -35.77 -14.98
CA ALA A 159 0.57 -34.69 -15.95
C ALA A 159 -0.33 -33.58 -15.37
N PHE A 160 -1.41 -33.97 -14.69
CA PHE A 160 -2.29 -33.02 -14.00
C PHE A 160 -1.55 -32.23 -12.92
N LYS A 161 -0.74 -32.89 -12.07
CA LYS A 161 0.07 -32.19 -11.06
C LYS A 161 0.98 -31.14 -11.67
N HIS A 162 1.63 -31.44 -12.80
CA HIS A 162 2.51 -30.48 -13.46
C HIS A 162 1.74 -29.28 -14.01
N ILE A 163 0.61 -29.53 -14.69
CA ILE A 163 -0.27 -28.47 -15.19
C ILE A 163 -0.77 -27.59 -14.04
N TYR A 164 -1.17 -28.20 -12.93
CA TYR A 164 -1.65 -27.51 -11.74
C TYR A 164 -0.57 -26.63 -11.10
N ILE A 165 0.63 -27.18 -10.83
CA ILE A 165 1.74 -26.42 -10.26
C ILE A 165 2.17 -25.27 -11.16
N GLU A 166 2.28 -25.51 -12.47
CA GLU A 166 2.66 -24.46 -13.42
C GLU A 166 1.61 -23.34 -13.54
N THR A 167 0.35 -23.63 -13.20
CA THR A 167 -0.72 -22.63 -13.10
C THR A 167 -0.66 -21.86 -11.77
N LEU A 168 -0.30 -22.56 -10.68
CA LEU A 168 -0.21 -21.98 -9.34
C LEU A 168 0.96 -20.98 -9.19
N VAL A 169 2.06 -21.19 -9.91
CA VAL A 169 3.25 -20.30 -9.84
C VAL A 169 2.91 -18.85 -10.22
N PRO A 170 2.31 -18.56 -11.39
CA PRO A 170 1.87 -17.20 -11.72
C PRO A 170 0.91 -16.58 -10.69
N TRP A 171 -0.01 -17.37 -10.14
CA TRP A 171 -0.93 -16.92 -9.10
C TRP A 171 -0.18 -16.51 -7.82
N SER A 172 0.84 -17.29 -7.45
CA SER A 172 1.70 -16.99 -6.30
C SER A 172 2.44 -15.68 -6.48
N ASP A 173 3.06 -15.49 -7.65
CA ASP A 173 3.83 -14.30 -7.94
C ASP A 173 2.95 -13.05 -7.97
N LEU A 174 1.76 -13.15 -8.58
CA LEU A 174 0.76 -12.09 -8.57
C LEU A 174 0.35 -11.67 -7.15
N THR A 175 0.07 -12.68 -6.31
CA THR A 175 -0.37 -12.46 -4.93
C THR A 175 0.72 -11.79 -4.11
N LYS A 176 1.99 -12.20 -4.27
CA LYS A 176 3.13 -11.55 -3.62
C LYS A 176 3.27 -10.09 -4.02
N VAL A 177 3.13 -9.78 -5.31
CA VAL A 177 3.19 -8.39 -5.80
C VAL A 177 2.07 -7.56 -5.19
N HIS A 178 0.84 -8.07 -5.19
CA HIS A 178 -0.30 -7.39 -4.58
C HIS A 178 -0.09 -7.11 -3.08
N ILE A 179 0.34 -8.12 -2.32
CA ILE A 179 0.60 -7.96 -0.89
C ILE A 179 1.73 -6.96 -0.63
N ASN A 180 2.82 -7.01 -1.39
CA ASN A 180 3.90 -6.03 -1.30
C ASN A 180 3.41 -4.59 -1.57
N ASN A 181 2.54 -4.41 -2.56
CA ASN A 181 1.94 -3.11 -2.85
C ASN A 181 1.06 -2.61 -1.69
N MET A 182 0.24 -3.47 -1.08
CA MET A 182 -0.53 -3.13 0.13
C MET A 182 0.40 -2.76 1.29
N HIS A 183 1.49 -3.50 1.48
CA HIS A 183 2.48 -3.23 2.51
C HIS A 183 3.17 -1.89 2.33
N ARG A 184 3.65 -1.58 1.13
CA ARG A 184 4.30 -0.30 0.85
C ARG A 184 3.36 0.87 1.11
N TYR A 185 2.10 0.72 0.70
CA TYR A 185 1.08 1.73 0.95
C TYR A 185 0.84 1.93 2.45
N LEU A 186 0.54 0.86 3.20
CA LEU A 186 0.30 0.94 4.66
C LEU A 186 1.48 1.54 5.42
N TYR A 187 2.69 1.13 5.08
CA TYR A 187 3.92 1.69 5.66
C TYR A 187 3.96 3.21 5.45
N LYS A 188 3.83 3.68 4.20
CA LYS A 188 3.89 5.10 3.87
C LYS A 188 2.80 5.90 4.59
N VAL A 189 1.57 5.39 4.65
CA VAL A 189 0.49 6.13 5.33
C VAL A 189 0.75 6.26 6.83
N VAL A 190 1.17 5.19 7.50
CA VAL A 190 1.43 5.24 8.94
C VAL A 190 2.66 6.09 9.25
N THR A 191 3.70 6.03 8.42
CA THR A 191 4.87 6.92 8.52
C THR A 191 4.43 8.39 8.41
N ASN A 192 3.67 8.75 7.36
CA ASN A 192 3.17 10.11 7.18
C ASN A 192 2.27 10.56 8.35
N PHE A 193 1.48 9.65 8.91
CA PHE A 193 0.64 9.92 10.09
C PHE A 193 1.49 10.25 11.32
N ILE A 194 2.52 9.43 11.61
CA ILE A 194 3.45 9.68 12.71
C ILE A 194 4.16 11.02 12.48
N GLU A 195 4.63 11.28 11.26
CA GLU A 195 5.35 12.51 10.94
C GLU A 195 4.54 13.79 11.13
N SER A 196 3.23 13.72 10.92
CA SER A 196 2.30 14.85 10.99
C SER A 196 1.60 15.02 12.34
N THR A 197 1.46 13.94 13.10
CA THR A 197 0.64 13.91 14.33
C THR A 197 1.46 13.73 15.60
N ALA A 198 2.64 13.11 15.53
CA ALA A 198 3.49 12.90 16.71
C ALA A 198 4.12 14.20 17.19
N GLU A 199 4.29 14.31 18.52
CA GLU A 199 5.06 15.41 19.10
C GLU A 199 6.53 15.35 18.62
N PRO A 200 7.20 16.50 18.38
CA PRO A 200 8.55 16.53 17.84
C PRO A 200 9.56 15.68 18.63
N LEU A 201 9.42 15.65 19.96
CA LEU A 201 10.30 14.88 20.85
C LEU A 201 10.11 13.36 20.75
N LEU A 202 8.97 12.90 20.24
CA LEU A 202 8.61 11.48 20.14
C LEU A 202 8.69 10.94 18.72
N LYS A 203 8.66 11.84 17.74
CA LYS A 203 8.59 11.51 16.32
C LYS A 203 9.69 10.53 15.90
N ASP A 204 10.95 10.85 16.13
CA ASP A 204 12.07 10.01 15.69
C ASP A 204 12.08 8.64 16.37
N MET A 205 11.74 8.60 17.67
CA MET A 205 11.62 7.36 18.42
C MET A 205 10.49 6.48 17.88
N LEU A 206 9.33 7.08 17.61
CA LEU A 206 8.15 6.37 17.10
C LEU A 206 8.38 5.84 15.68
N LEU A 207 9.02 6.62 14.81
CA LEU A 207 9.39 6.18 13.47
C LEU A 207 10.36 5.00 13.52
N LEU A 208 11.39 5.07 14.36
CA LEU A 208 12.36 3.98 14.52
C LEU A 208 11.70 2.69 15.04
N GLU A 209 10.85 2.78 16.05
CA GLU A 209 10.15 1.61 16.59
C GLU A 209 9.10 1.07 15.61
N PHE A 210 8.44 1.95 14.84
CA PHE A 210 7.54 1.56 13.78
C PHE A 210 8.27 0.77 12.68
N ASP A 211 9.45 1.24 12.23
CA ASP A 211 10.26 0.52 11.24
C ASP A 211 10.63 -0.88 11.70
N LYS A 212 11.09 -1.02 12.96
CA LYS A 212 11.42 -2.34 13.53
C LYS A 212 10.20 -3.25 13.57
N PHE A 213 9.07 -2.74 14.06
CA PHE A 213 7.83 -3.48 14.10
C PHE A 213 7.40 -3.93 12.70
N TYR A 214 7.41 -2.99 11.74
CA TYR A 214 6.93 -3.23 10.39
C TYR A 214 7.77 -4.27 9.65
N ASN A 215 9.11 -4.18 9.76
CA ASN A 215 10.02 -5.18 9.20
C ASN A 215 9.77 -6.59 9.79
N SER A 216 9.48 -6.68 11.09
CA SER A 216 9.11 -7.96 11.71
C SER A 216 7.78 -8.51 11.20
N GLN A 217 6.79 -7.66 10.91
CA GLN A 217 5.52 -8.11 10.35
C GLN A 217 5.65 -8.51 8.88
N SER A 218 6.44 -7.79 8.09
CA SER A 218 6.71 -8.13 6.69
C SER A 218 7.27 -9.54 6.57
N ALA A 219 8.27 -9.89 7.39
CA ALA A 219 8.87 -11.22 7.38
C ALA A 219 7.85 -12.33 7.71
N LYS A 220 6.98 -12.11 8.70
CA LYS A 220 5.91 -13.07 9.05
C LYS A 220 4.92 -13.27 7.93
N ILE A 221 4.62 -12.22 7.17
CA ILE A 221 3.67 -12.28 6.06
C ILE A 221 4.28 -13.03 4.88
N ASP A 222 5.57 -12.81 4.60
CA ASP A 222 6.29 -13.60 3.60
C ASP A 222 6.29 -15.10 3.95
N ASP A 223 6.49 -15.44 5.22
CA ASP A 223 6.42 -16.82 5.71
C ASP A 223 5.00 -17.41 5.52
N VAL A 224 3.95 -16.67 5.92
CA VAL A 224 2.56 -17.12 5.76
C VAL A 224 2.16 -17.29 4.29
N ILE A 225 2.58 -16.38 3.41
CA ILE A 225 2.34 -16.50 1.97
C ILE A 225 2.99 -17.77 1.44
N LYS A 226 4.24 -18.02 1.83
CA LYS A 226 4.97 -19.21 1.42
C LYS A 226 4.27 -20.49 1.91
N ASP A 227 3.77 -20.50 3.13
CA ASP A 227 3.03 -21.63 3.69
C ASP A 227 1.73 -21.90 2.91
N ILE A 228 0.93 -20.85 2.62
CA ILE A 228 -0.31 -20.96 1.82
C ILE A 228 -0.01 -21.62 0.46
N PHE A 229 0.99 -21.14 -0.28
CA PHE A 229 1.30 -21.70 -1.60
C PHE A 229 2.01 -23.07 -1.54
N THR A 230 2.64 -23.41 -0.41
CA THR A 230 3.19 -24.74 -0.18
C THR A 230 2.06 -25.75 0.04
N ASP A 231 1.05 -25.38 0.84
CA ASP A 231 -0.14 -26.19 1.10
C ASP A 231 -0.96 -26.40 -0.18
N GLU A 232 -1.23 -25.31 -0.92
CA GLU A 232 -1.92 -25.36 -2.20
C GLU A 232 -1.12 -26.12 -3.27
N GLY A 233 0.19 -26.29 -3.11
CA GLY A 233 1.05 -27.05 -4.02
C GLY A 233 0.76 -28.55 -4.05
N THR A 234 -0.04 -29.07 -3.11
CA THR A 234 -0.53 -30.45 -3.15
C THR A 234 -1.96 -30.45 -3.69
N PRO A 235 -2.19 -30.84 -4.96
CA PRO A 235 -3.54 -30.88 -5.49
C PRO A 235 -4.35 -31.97 -4.77
N PHE A 236 -5.31 -31.54 -3.95
CA PHE A 236 -6.32 -32.40 -3.34
C PHE A 236 -7.53 -32.52 -4.26
N THR A 237 -7.96 -33.75 -4.55
CA THR A 237 -9.12 -34.04 -5.41
C THR A 237 -10.41 -34.31 -4.63
N MET A 238 -10.44 -34.02 -3.32
CA MET A 238 -11.66 -34.10 -2.51
C MET A 238 -12.20 -32.70 -2.25
N ASN A 239 -12.88 -32.13 -3.24
CA ASN A 239 -13.85 -31.04 -3.06
C ASN A 239 -15.17 -31.47 -3.68
#